data_AF-A0A9P5RW90-F1
#
_entry.id   AF-A0A9P5RW90-F1
#
_cell.length_a   1.000
_cell.length_b   1.000
_cell.length_c   1.000
_cell.angle_alpha   90.00
_cell.angle_beta   90.00
_cell.angle_gamma   90.00
#
_symmetry.space_group_name_H-M   'P 1'
#
loop_
_entity.id
_entity.type
_entity.pdbx_description
1 polymer ?
#
loop_
_entity_poly.entity_id
_entity_poly.type
_entity_poly.pdbx_seq_one_letter_code
_entity_poly.pdbx_strand_id
1 'polypeptide(L)'
;MRPFLVCLLAAVLPATCLARQESFCEDKVSYRGRLFGRPAYHDLQEQVPGWVFFNQNRIQGRVHGNTFWNIKGELKENFPMDDFMFDPVTYTLNHPADFEGPFSGKIGRGEITLKWERSGATITGRSPIGDFEVEGKTYVDWSP
;
A
#
# COMPACT_ATOMS: atom_id res chain seq x y z
N MET A 1 -2.11 60.60 -14.59
CA MET A 1 -3.40 61.32 -14.44
C MET A 1 -4.31 60.89 -15.58
N ARG A 2 -5.46 60.26 -15.27
CA ARG A 2 -6.67 60.14 -16.14
C ARG A 2 -7.36 61.53 -16.21
N PRO A 3 -8.45 61.83 -16.96
CA PRO A 3 -9.52 60.99 -17.57
C PRO A 3 -9.92 61.48 -19.01
N PHE A 4 -10.88 60.97 -19.80
CA PHE A 4 -12.33 60.66 -19.68
C PHE A 4 -12.71 59.71 -20.85
N LEU A 5 -13.47 58.61 -20.66
CA LEU A 5 -14.95 58.49 -20.60
C LEU A 5 -15.61 58.80 -21.97
N VAL A 6 -16.33 57.89 -22.65
CA VAL A 6 -17.77 57.51 -22.48
C VAL A 6 -18.05 56.32 -23.46
N CYS A 7 -18.45 55.10 -23.05
CA CYS A 7 -19.81 54.59 -22.73
C CYS A 7 -20.83 54.73 -23.89
N LEU A 8 -21.41 53.71 -24.53
CA LEU A 8 -22.52 52.81 -24.13
C LEU A 8 -22.85 52.02 -25.45
N LEU A 9 -23.20 50.74 -25.50
CA LEU A 9 -24.43 50.16 -25.01
C LEU A 9 -24.31 48.63 -24.98
N ALA A 10 -24.79 48.06 -23.88
CA ALA A 10 -24.95 46.65 -23.61
C ALA A 10 -26.30 46.12 -24.14
N ALA A 11 -26.37 44.80 -24.33
CA ALA A 11 -27.49 43.89 -24.00
C ALA A 11 -27.52 42.70 -25.00
N VAL A 12 -27.88 41.46 -24.68
CA VAL A 12 -28.24 40.71 -23.46
C VAL A 12 -28.18 39.22 -23.88
N LEU A 13 -27.78 38.35 -22.94
CA LEU A 13 -27.68 36.86 -22.95
C LEU A 13 -29.06 36.15 -23.19
N PRO A 14 -29.28 34.82 -23.00
CA PRO A 14 -28.39 33.64 -22.82
C PRO A 14 -28.81 32.40 -23.66
N ALA A 15 -27.95 31.37 -23.75
CA ALA A 15 -28.39 29.96 -23.69
C ALA A 15 -27.22 29.04 -23.34
N THR A 16 -27.41 28.34 -22.23
CA THR A 16 -26.62 27.28 -21.62
C THR A 16 -26.38 26.08 -22.54
N CYS A 17 -25.15 25.56 -22.59
CA CYS A 17 -24.91 24.16 -22.90
C CYS A 17 -23.82 23.59 -21.98
N LEU A 18 -24.31 22.81 -21.03
CA LEU A 18 -23.63 21.98 -20.06
C LEU A 18 -23.44 20.60 -20.71
N ALA A 19 -22.20 20.11 -20.85
CA ALA A 19 -21.84 18.71 -21.09
C ALA A 19 -20.31 18.62 -20.91
N ARG A 20 -19.67 17.91 -19.98
CA ARG A 20 -19.90 16.62 -19.29
C ARG A 20 -20.24 15.45 -20.21
N GLN A 21 -19.18 14.81 -20.71
CA GLN A 21 -19.08 13.40 -21.13
C GLN A 21 -17.57 13.12 -21.18
N GLU A 22 -16.94 12.47 -20.20
CA GLU A 22 -17.00 11.01 -19.94
C GLU A 22 -17.07 10.25 -21.27
N SER A 23 -15.89 9.98 -21.86
CA SER A 23 -15.73 9.02 -22.95
C SER A 23 -14.72 7.97 -22.51
N PHE A 24 -15.27 6.95 -21.85
CA PHE A 24 -15.01 5.53 -22.06
C PHE A 24 -13.83 5.21 -22.99
N CYS A 25 -12.73 4.73 -22.40
CA CYS A 25 -11.83 3.83 -23.12
C CYS A 25 -12.54 2.48 -23.24
N GLU A 26 -13.15 2.19 -24.39
CA GLU A 26 -13.60 0.84 -24.72
C GLU A 26 -12.37 -0.05 -25.02
N ASP A 27 -12.08 -0.93 -24.08
CA ASP A 27 -11.18 -2.07 -24.26
C ASP A 27 -11.71 -2.96 -25.39
N LYS A 28 -10.95 -3.05 -26.48
CA LYS A 28 -11.17 -4.05 -27.53
C LYS A 28 -10.65 -5.40 -27.04
N VAL A 29 -11.49 -6.17 -26.36
CA VAL A 29 -11.21 -7.58 -26.05
C VAL A 29 -11.48 -8.43 -27.29
N SER A 30 -10.40 -8.81 -27.99
CA SER A 30 -10.43 -9.77 -29.08
C SER A 30 -10.40 -11.20 -28.53
N TYR A 31 -11.58 -11.83 -28.41
CA TYR A 31 -11.70 -13.26 -28.12
C TYR A 31 -11.51 -14.09 -29.39
N ARG A 32 -10.31 -14.67 -29.57
CA ARG A 32 -10.10 -15.82 -30.47
C ARG A 32 -9.03 -16.76 -29.92
N GLY A 33 -9.43 -18.02 -29.72
CA GLY A 33 -8.53 -19.15 -29.91
C GLY A 33 -8.14 -19.93 -28.66
N ARG A 34 -8.85 -21.05 -28.45
CA ARG A 34 -8.47 -22.19 -27.60
C ARG A 34 -6.99 -22.55 -27.74
N LEU A 35 -6.29 -22.66 -26.60
CA LEU A 35 -5.47 -23.81 -26.20
C LEU A 35 -5.39 -23.79 -24.67
N PHE A 36 -5.54 -24.95 -24.06
CA PHE A 36 -5.44 -25.18 -22.61
C PHE A 36 -4.02 -24.85 -22.12
N GLY A 37 -3.73 -23.58 -21.87
CA GLY A 37 -2.73 -23.16 -20.90
C GLY A 37 -3.44 -22.92 -19.59
N ARG A 38 -3.06 -23.63 -18.52
CA ARG A 38 -3.33 -23.13 -17.16
C ARG A 38 -2.90 -21.65 -17.16
N PRO A 39 -3.69 -20.70 -16.60
CA PRO A 39 -3.16 -19.36 -16.42
C PRO A 39 -1.84 -19.54 -15.71
N ALA A 40 -0.75 -19.02 -16.30
CA ALA A 40 0.48 -18.86 -15.57
C ALA A 40 0.07 -18.19 -14.26
N TYR A 41 0.36 -18.84 -13.13
CA TYR A 41 0.21 -18.22 -11.84
C TYR A 41 1.21 -17.07 -11.85
N HIS A 42 0.78 -15.92 -12.37
CA HIS A 42 1.45 -14.68 -12.10
C HIS A 42 1.36 -14.56 -10.59
N ASP A 43 2.51 -14.56 -9.92
CA ASP A 43 2.61 -14.16 -8.52
C ASP A 43 2.04 -12.74 -8.44
N LEU A 44 0.72 -12.66 -8.22
CA LEU A 44 0.01 -11.41 -8.05
C LEU A 44 0.45 -10.89 -6.69
N GLN A 45 1.53 -10.10 -6.71
CA GLN A 45 1.93 -9.31 -5.57
C GLN A 45 0.85 -8.29 -5.31
N GLU A 46 0.05 -8.54 -4.27
CA GLU A 46 -0.96 -7.60 -3.82
C GLU A 46 -0.30 -6.58 -2.92
N GLN A 47 -0.56 -5.30 -3.18
CA GLN A 47 -0.11 -4.20 -2.33
C GLN A 47 -1.29 -3.67 -1.52
N VAL A 48 -1.23 -3.86 -0.21
CA VAL A 48 -2.31 -3.50 0.70
C VAL A 48 -1.76 -2.54 1.78
N PRO A 49 -2.39 -1.38 2.01
CA PRO A 49 -1.99 -0.50 3.10
C PRO A 49 -2.27 -1.18 4.45
N GLY A 50 -1.55 -0.82 5.50
CA GLY A 50 -1.69 -1.38 6.84
C GLY A 50 -0.88 -0.60 7.88
N TRP A 51 -0.74 -1.19 9.05
CA TRP A 51 0.10 -0.68 10.14
C TRP A 51 0.92 -1.81 10.76
N VAL A 52 2.10 -1.48 11.27
CA VAL A 52 2.93 -2.39 12.07
C VAL A 52 3.34 -1.71 13.37
N PHE A 53 3.24 -2.44 14.47
CA PHE A 53 3.48 -2.00 15.82
C PHE A 53 4.57 -2.85 16.46
N PHE A 54 5.55 -2.19 17.05
CA PHE A 54 6.62 -2.78 17.82
C PHE A 54 6.43 -2.40 19.28
N ASN A 55 6.48 -3.39 20.16
CA ASN A 55 6.45 -3.23 21.62
C ASN A 55 7.57 -4.08 22.20
N GLN A 56 8.66 -3.44 22.64
CA GLN A 56 9.82 -4.09 23.22
C GLN A 56 10.31 -5.29 22.37
N ASN A 57 9.96 -6.52 22.75
CA ASN A 57 10.35 -7.75 22.07
C ASN A 57 9.27 -8.32 21.14
N ARG A 58 8.19 -7.60 20.86
CA ARG A 58 7.05 -8.07 20.06
C ARG A 58 6.83 -7.21 18.83
N ILE A 59 6.37 -7.87 17.78
CA ILE A 59 5.87 -7.25 16.55
C ILE A 59 4.42 -7.68 16.34
N GLN A 60 3.57 -6.71 16.00
CA GLN A 60 2.19 -6.93 15.59
C GLN A 60 1.92 -6.12 14.33
N GLY A 61 1.15 -6.66 13.39
CA GLY A 61 0.84 -5.90 12.18
C GLY A 61 -0.43 -6.37 11.53
N ARG A 62 -1.10 -5.45 10.83
CA ARG A 62 -2.37 -5.72 10.16
C ARG A 62 -2.53 -4.89 8.91
N VAL A 63 -3.06 -5.52 7.86
CA VAL A 63 -3.50 -4.85 6.64
C VAL A 63 -4.88 -4.21 6.82
N HIS A 64 -5.10 -3.09 6.15
CA HIS A 64 -6.38 -2.42 5.99
C HIS A 64 -7.12 -3.05 4.78
N GLY A 65 -8.17 -3.82 5.02
CA GLY A 65 -8.97 -4.43 3.96
C GLY A 65 -9.91 -5.54 4.45
N ASN A 66 -10.53 -6.25 3.50
CA ASN A 66 -11.36 -7.43 3.78
C ASN A 66 -10.51 -8.66 4.10
N THR A 67 -9.29 -8.74 3.55
CA THR A 67 -8.37 -9.83 3.82
C THR A 67 -7.60 -9.54 5.11
N PHE A 68 -7.67 -10.45 6.08
CA PHE A 68 -7.01 -10.29 7.36
C PHE A 68 -5.64 -11.01 7.32
N TRP A 69 -4.56 -10.25 7.12
CA TRP A 69 -3.22 -10.68 7.53
C TRP A 69 -2.97 -10.17 8.94
N ASN A 70 -2.77 -11.09 9.88
CA ASN A 70 -2.36 -10.77 11.24
C ASN A 70 -0.94 -11.28 11.46
N ILE A 71 0.00 -10.35 11.60
CA ILE A 71 1.38 -10.67 11.92
C ILE A 71 1.51 -10.58 13.43
N LYS A 72 1.99 -11.67 14.05
CA LYS A 72 2.40 -11.68 15.46
C LYS A 72 3.75 -12.34 15.56
N GLY A 73 4.66 -11.73 16.29
CA GLY A 73 5.99 -12.30 16.42
C GLY A 73 6.80 -11.72 17.56
N GLU A 74 7.98 -12.29 17.71
CA GLU A 74 8.98 -11.88 18.68
C GLU A 74 10.25 -11.44 17.96
N LEU A 75 10.83 -10.34 18.44
CA LEU A 75 12.13 -9.86 18.00
C LEU A 75 13.23 -10.65 18.70
N LYS A 76 14.34 -10.85 18.00
CA LYS A 76 15.55 -11.46 18.54
C LYS A 76 16.23 -10.55 19.57
N GLU A 77 16.15 -9.24 19.35
CA GLU A 77 16.66 -8.21 20.25
C GLU A 77 15.53 -7.22 20.54
N ASN A 78 15.57 -6.61 21.73
CA ASN A 78 14.56 -5.61 22.09
C ASN A 78 14.63 -4.43 21.14
N PHE A 79 13.46 -3.97 20.71
CA PHE A 79 13.35 -2.73 19.97
C PHE A 79 13.90 -1.58 20.84
N PRO A 80 14.72 -0.68 20.26
CA PRO A 80 15.39 0.37 21.02
C PRO A 80 14.43 1.46 21.55
N MET A 81 13.16 1.38 21.19
CA MET A 81 12.07 2.21 21.72
C MET A 81 11.07 1.30 22.42
N ASP A 82 10.42 1.79 23.47
CA ASP A 82 9.43 1.01 24.22
C ASP A 82 8.29 0.56 23.33
N ASP A 83 7.58 1.53 22.73
CA ASP A 83 6.43 1.32 21.86
C ASP A 83 6.52 2.23 20.63
N PHE A 84 6.40 1.66 19.43
CA PHE A 84 6.39 2.44 18.21
C PHE A 84 5.47 1.84 17.14
N MET A 85 4.63 2.68 16.53
CA MET A 85 3.72 2.30 15.46
C MET A 85 4.13 2.97 14.15
N PHE A 86 4.30 2.17 13.11
CA PHE A 86 4.43 2.64 11.74
C PHE A 86 3.06 2.57 11.05
N ASP A 87 2.54 3.74 10.70
CA ASP A 87 1.29 3.93 9.96
C ASP A 87 1.41 5.23 9.13
N PRO A 88 1.24 5.18 7.80
CA PRO A 88 0.90 4.01 6.98
C PRO A 88 2.13 3.20 6.57
N VAL A 89 1.94 1.87 6.47
CA VAL A 89 2.85 0.96 5.76
C VAL A 89 2.12 0.23 4.64
N THR A 90 2.86 -0.25 3.65
CA THR A 90 2.39 -1.04 2.52
C THR A 90 2.91 -2.46 2.66
N TYR A 91 1.98 -3.40 2.73
CA TYR A 91 2.23 -4.83 2.67
C TYR A 91 2.26 -5.27 1.21
N THR A 92 3.35 -5.88 0.77
CA THR A 92 3.43 -6.56 -0.52
C THR A 92 3.38 -8.06 -0.25
N LEU A 93 2.27 -8.68 -0.61
CA LEU A 93 1.92 -10.04 -0.23
C LEU A 93 1.96 -10.97 -1.44
N ASN A 94 2.58 -12.13 -1.27
CA ASN A 94 2.43 -13.24 -2.20
C ASN A 94 1.29 -14.12 -1.69
N HIS A 95 0.08 -13.91 -2.21
CA HIS A 95 -1.12 -14.65 -1.79
C HIS A 95 -1.10 -16.11 -2.27
N PRO A 96 -1.85 -17.01 -1.60
CA PRO A 96 -2.19 -17.04 -0.17
C PRO A 96 -1.39 -18.16 0.54
N ALA A 97 -0.68 -17.83 1.62
CA ALA A 97 -0.04 -18.83 2.47
C ALA A 97 0.09 -18.31 3.90
N ASP A 98 -0.47 -19.05 4.85
CA ASP A 98 -0.05 -18.97 6.25
C ASP A 98 1.42 -19.34 6.31
N PHE A 99 2.19 -18.58 7.09
CA PHE A 99 3.58 -18.94 7.27
C PHE A 99 4.09 -18.59 8.66
N GLU A 100 4.98 -19.45 9.14
CA GLU A 100 5.80 -19.21 10.31
C GLU A 100 7.26 -19.18 9.85
N GLY A 101 8.00 -18.16 10.27
CA GLY A 101 9.40 -18.08 9.91
C GLY A 101 10.14 -16.86 10.42
N PRO A 102 11.46 -16.84 10.19
CA PRO A 102 12.28 -15.68 10.47
C PRO A 102 11.95 -14.54 9.51
N PHE A 103 12.11 -13.33 10.02
CA PHE A 103 12.07 -12.11 9.23
C PHE A 103 13.28 -11.24 9.58
N SER A 104 13.68 -10.42 8.62
CA SER A 104 14.71 -9.40 8.79
C SER A 104 14.21 -8.08 8.25
N GLY A 105 14.70 -6.99 8.82
CA GLY A 105 14.23 -5.66 8.46
C GLY A 105 15.26 -4.58 8.75
N LYS A 106 15.14 -3.50 7.99
CA LYS A 106 15.94 -2.30 8.14
C LYS A 106 15.01 -1.12 8.30
N ILE A 107 15.23 -0.35 9.35
CA ILE A 107 14.59 0.93 9.60
C ILE A 107 15.69 1.96 9.46
N GLY A 108 15.49 3.01 8.68
CA GLY A 108 16.47 4.06 8.53
C GLY A 108 16.30 4.86 7.26
N ARG A 109 17.04 5.96 7.15
CA ARG A 109 16.98 6.88 5.99
C ARG A 109 15.56 7.35 5.64
N GLY A 110 14.67 7.41 6.62
CA GLY A 110 13.27 7.81 6.40
C GLY A 110 12.32 6.67 6.01
N GLU A 111 12.78 5.42 5.97
CA GLU A 111 12.01 4.26 5.51
C GLU A 111 12.07 3.08 6.50
N ILE A 112 11.04 2.25 6.53
CA ILE A 112 11.05 0.92 7.13
C ILE A 112 10.87 -0.11 6.01
N THR A 113 11.71 -1.15 6.02
CA THR A 113 11.60 -2.31 5.13
C THR A 113 11.71 -3.58 5.95
N LEU A 114 10.68 -4.41 5.98
CA LEU A 114 10.69 -5.74 6.58
C LEU A 114 10.50 -6.79 5.48
N LYS A 115 11.23 -7.90 5.58
CA LYS A 115 11.24 -8.97 4.59
C LYS A 115 11.13 -10.34 5.25
N TRP A 116 10.26 -11.16 4.70
CA TRP A 116 10.11 -12.56 5.09
C TRP A 116 10.80 -13.45 4.08
N GLU A 117 11.83 -14.17 4.52
CA GLU A 117 12.69 -14.96 3.63
C GLU A 117 11.93 -16.09 2.93
N ARG A 118 10.97 -16.71 3.64
CA ARG A 118 10.29 -17.91 3.17
C ARG A 118 9.10 -17.62 2.26
N SER A 119 8.32 -16.57 2.57
CA SER A 119 7.14 -16.18 1.79
C SER A 119 7.45 -15.13 0.72
N GLY A 120 8.59 -14.44 0.82
CA GLY A 120 8.91 -13.30 -0.03
C GLY A 120 8.05 -12.07 0.23
N ALA A 121 7.18 -12.09 1.26
CA ALA A 121 6.38 -10.94 1.64
C ALA A 121 7.28 -9.80 2.12
N THR A 122 6.86 -8.57 1.86
CA THR A 122 7.56 -7.38 2.35
C THR A 122 6.60 -6.37 2.95
N ILE A 123 7.09 -5.60 3.92
CA ILE A 123 6.40 -4.42 4.45
C ILE A 123 7.32 -3.24 4.22
N THR A 124 6.80 -2.19 3.61
CA THR A 124 7.53 -0.94 3.34
C THR A 124 6.75 0.25 3.85
N GLY A 125 7.41 1.30 4.31
CA GLY A 125 6.71 2.48 4.80
C GLY A 125 7.65 3.59 5.23
N ARG A 126 7.09 4.72 5.67
CA ARG A 126 7.92 5.84 6.16
C ARG A 126 8.34 5.60 7.60
N SER A 127 9.59 5.93 7.90
CA SER A 127 10.15 5.89 9.25
C SER A 127 10.58 7.28 9.69
N PRO A 128 10.00 7.84 10.77
CA PRO A 128 10.50 9.09 11.37
C PRO A 128 11.61 8.86 12.41
N ILE A 129 12.03 7.60 12.61
CA ILE A 129 12.98 7.22 13.65
C ILE A 129 14.36 6.91 13.06
N GLY A 130 15.34 6.74 13.95
CA GLY A 130 16.73 6.47 13.58
C GLY A 130 16.95 5.15 12.83
N ASP A 131 18.23 4.88 12.55
CA ASP A 131 18.65 3.71 11.79
C ASP A 131 18.79 2.49 12.71
N PHE A 132 18.03 1.43 12.46
CA PHE A 132 18.00 0.18 13.24
C PHE A 132 17.87 -1.03 12.33
N GLU A 133 18.50 -2.13 12.71
CA GLU A 133 18.27 -3.44 12.12
C GLU A 133 17.38 -4.25 13.06
N VAL A 134 16.38 -4.91 12.50
CA VAL A 134 15.43 -5.74 13.25
C VAL A 134 15.41 -7.14 12.67
N GLU A 135 15.51 -8.13 13.55
CA GLU A 135 15.40 -9.54 13.20
C GLU A 135 14.47 -10.20 14.19
N GLY A 136 13.74 -11.21 13.74
CA GLY A 136 12.83 -11.92 14.63
C GLY A 136 12.17 -13.10 13.96
N LYS A 137 11.16 -13.64 14.65
CA LYS A 137 10.30 -14.70 14.14
C LYS A 137 8.86 -14.25 14.25
N THR A 138 8.09 -14.53 13.21
CA THR A 138 6.66 -14.19 13.18
C THR A 138 5.86 -15.37 12.68
N TYR A 139 4.65 -15.45 13.21
CA TYR A 139 3.55 -16.19 12.65
C TYR A 139 2.63 -15.22 11.91
N VAL A 140 2.32 -15.56 10.67
CA VAL A 140 1.36 -14.85 9.84
C VAL A 140 0.16 -15.74 9.61
N ASP A 141 -0.98 -15.22 10.05
CA ASP A 141 -2.30 -15.83 9.89
C ASP A 141 -3.03 -15.12 8.74
N TRP A 142 -3.35 -15.85 7.67
CA TRP A 142 -4.15 -15.36 6.55
C TRP A 142 -5.59 -15.85 6.67
N SER A 143 -6.53 -14.92 6.69
CA SER A 143 -7.96 -15.22 6.58
C SER A 143 -8.62 -14.37 5.48
N PRO A 144 -9.35 -14.99 4.52
CA PRO A 144 -10.08 -14.28 3.47
C PRO A 144 -11.33 -13.56 3.97
#